data_AF-A0A945SB71-F1
#
_entry.id   AF-A0A945SB71-F1
#
_cell.length_a   1.000
_cell.length_b   1.000
_cell.length_c   1.000
_cell.angle_alpha   90.00
_cell.angle_beta   90.00
_cell.angle_gamma   90.00
#
_symmetry.space_group_name_H-M   'P 1'
#
loop_
_entity.id
_entity.type
_entity.pdbx_description
1 polymer ?
#
loop_
_entity_poly.entity_id
_entity_poly.type
_entity_poly.pdbx_seq_one_letter_code
_entity_poly.pdbx_strand_id
1 'polypeptide(L)'
;MGSRGSSCFGFGARGLVLTALVGLPVLGVAACIVRHSCLRRELAEKLKALRQRGVPTTPAELDEWYLYVPSGANAAVPLQKAADAYGEGESTEREQVVHSGRAPRPCLGERLPDTVRDGTAKYLASNSAALKHLGRAAAMDRCRFAIDLTLGLDVQLHHLSQLRTGVRLLADRSLLAANAEDATACAEDILAMWRLGECLRDEPTVISALVRAGCHATARACLEDAMSLVELEPSELAELQHVLARTDYRDGFWRGLAGDLANTVGMDLLQTGPGQTSYSVRTFLLRSTGVLVRSKAEFINLFDETFGDMDSVPVHEWGERRATAQTQLARLPGRLSLTALLLLPLLDSTQRLQVADAKAQTAVAALAVERYRLVHGKLPDTLAALVPDFLPCVPLDAFTGDPLKYIPGEVCLEAPKEAREPVAEPKPPPEKGESEPHPLGFSKSPAVTEDGLIVAPMGGGMGMGMGMMGAGQPPKSKTIRRSGYVVYSVGQDLRDDEGMRPLRKRAERGDIAFMVLR
;
A
#
# COMPACT_ATOMS: atom_id res chain seq x y z
N MET A 1 34.10 -72.43 57.03
CA MET A 1 34.18 -70.96 57.04
C MET A 1 35.10 -70.56 55.89
N GLY A 2 34.53 -70.16 54.75
CA GLY A 2 34.46 -68.76 54.29
C GLY A 2 35.60 -68.55 53.28
N SER A 3 35.47 -68.01 52.07
CA SER A 3 34.50 -67.09 51.46
C SER A 3 34.64 -67.30 49.94
N ARG A 4 33.52 -67.47 49.22
CA ARG A 4 33.46 -67.56 47.75
C ARG A 4 33.47 -66.17 47.14
N GLY A 5 34.17 -66.05 46.02
CA GLY A 5 34.41 -64.80 45.29
C GLY A 5 33.14 -64.07 44.84
N SER A 6 33.22 -62.75 44.91
CA SER A 6 32.31 -61.79 44.30
C SER A 6 33.15 -60.78 43.54
N SER A 7 33.40 -61.04 42.26
CA SER A 7 34.00 -60.09 41.31
C SER A 7 33.30 -60.21 39.97
N CYS A 8 31.99 -59.97 39.98
CA CYS A 8 31.20 -59.68 38.78
C CYS A 8 30.39 -58.40 39.06
N PHE A 9 30.19 -57.58 38.03
CA PHE A 9 29.48 -56.29 38.00
C PHE A 9 30.32 -55.02 38.23
N GLY A 10 31.11 -54.65 37.22
CA GLY A 10 31.66 -53.30 37.08
C GLY A 10 31.65 -52.70 35.67
N PHE A 11 31.33 -53.50 34.63
CA PHE A 11 31.50 -53.09 33.23
C PHE A 11 30.20 -52.73 32.47
N GLY A 12 29.02 -53.07 33.01
CA GLY A 12 27.74 -52.82 32.31
C GLY A 12 27.29 -51.37 32.35
N ALA A 13 27.33 -50.72 33.53
CA ALA A 13 26.74 -49.38 33.69
C ALA A 13 27.53 -48.27 32.97
N ARG A 14 28.87 -48.35 32.95
CA ARG A 14 29.72 -47.32 32.31
C ARG A 14 29.68 -47.37 30.78
N GLY A 15 29.63 -48.56 30.20
CA GLY A 15 29.47 -48.73 28.74
C GLY A 15 28.09 -48.24 28.27
N LEU A 16 27.04 -48.55 29.03
CA LEU A 16 25.65 -48.17 28.71
C LEU A 16 25.42 -46.65 28.82
N VAL A 17 26.04 -46.02 29.82
CA VAL A 17 26.05 -44.55 29.99
C VAL A 17 26.83 -43.86 28.86
N LEU A 18 27.96 -44.41 28.41
CA LEU A 18 28.75 -43.85 27.30
C LEU A 18 28.02 -44.01 25.95
N THR A 19 27.38 -45.15 25.70
CA THR A 19 26.53 -45.35 24.51
C THR A 19 25.30 -44.47 24.53
N ALA A 20 24.71 -44.18 25.69
CA ALA A 20 23.60 -43.24 25.81
C ALA A 20 24.06 -41.78 25.59
N LEU A 21 25.20 -41.39 26.18
CA LEU A 21 25.76 -40.03 26.07
C LEU A 21 26.22 -39.67 24.66
N VAL A 22 26.68 -40.63 23.86
CA VAL A 22 27.12 -40.39 22.47
C VAL A 22 26.07 -40.81 21.46
N GLY A 23 25.35 -41.91 21.69
CA GLY A 23 24.36 -42.45 20.76
C GLY A 23 23.11 -41.61 20.63
N LEU A 24 22.59 -41.03 21.74
CA LEU A 24 21.40 -40.17 21.69
C LEU A 24 21.63 -38.88 20.89
N PRO A 25 22.75 -38.14 21.08
CA PRO A 25 23.07 -36.99 20.22
C PRO A 25 23.24 -37.35 18.76
N VAL A 26 23.92 -38.47 18.43
CA VAL A 26 24.10 -38.90 17.04
C VAL A 26 22.76 -39.26 16.39
N LEU A 27 21.88 -39.96 17.10
CA LEU A 27 20.51 -40.24 16.63
C LEU A 27 19.69 -38.95 16.47
N GLY A 28 19.82 -37.99 17.39
CA GLY A 28 19.18 -36.68 17.29
C GLY A 28 19.65 -35.88 16.07
N VAL A 29 20.96 -35.87 15.80
CA VAL A 29 21.53 -35.23 14.60
C VAL A 29 21.06 -35.93 13.34
N ALA A 30 21.08 -37.27 13.29
CA ALA A 30 20.58 -38.04 12.15
C ALA A 30 19.09 -37.76 11.89
N ALA A 31 18.26 -37.72 12.93
CA ALA A 31 16.84 -37.37 12.82
C ALA A 31 16.64 -35.94 12.29
N CYS A 32 17.44 -34.98 12.75
CA CYS A 32 17.43 -33.60 12.23
C CYS A 32 17.82 -33.55 10.74
N ILE A 33 18.84 -34.29 10.31
CA ILE A 33 19.27 -34.36 8.90
C ILE A 33 18.17 -34.97 8.04
N VAL A 34 17.56 -36.08 8.47
CA VAL A 34 16.46 -36.73 7.76
C VAL A 34 15.27 -35.78 7.65
N ARG A 35 14.85 -35.15 8.75
CA ARG A 35 13.75 -34.17 8.74
C ARG A 35 14.04 -33.00 7.81
N HIS A 36 15.25 -32.43 7.86
CA HIS A 36 15.66 -31.34 6.96
C HIS A 36 15.64 -31.76 5.49
N SER A 37 16.05 -32.99 5.19
CA SER A 37 16.03 -33.55 3.84
C SER A 37 14.60 -33.76 3.33
N CYS A 38 13.69 -34.24 4.17
CA CYS A 38 12.27 -34.36 3.83
C CYS A 38 11.64 -32.99 3.54
N LEU A 39 11.88 -31.99 4.39
CA LEU A 39 11.39 -30.62 4.19
C LEU A 39 11.92 -29.99 2.90
N ARG A 40 13.19 -30.25 2.54
CA ARG A 40 13.77 -29.78 1.28
C ARG A 40 13.11 -30.42 0.06
N ARG A 41 12.79 -31.71 0.11
CA ARG A 41 12.07 -32.40 -0.97
C ARG A 41 10.67 -31.84 -1.13
N GLU A 42 9.96 -31.63 -0.02
CA GLU A 42 8.63 -31.02 -0.03
C GLU A 42 8.66 -29.61 -0.65
N LEU A 43 9.59 -28.75 -0.22
CA LEU A 43 9.75 -27.41 -0.78
C LEU A 43 10.09 -27.47 -2.27
N ALA A 44 10.97 -28.39 -2.70
CA ALA A 44 11.33 -28.55 -4.10
C ALA A 44 10.14 -28.93 -4.99
N GLU A 45 9.28 -29.84 -4.54
CA GLU A 45 8.05 -30.20 -5.26
C GLU A 45 7.07 -29.02 -5.35
N LYS A 46 6.91 -28.24 -4.27
CA LYS A 46 6.08 -27.01 -4.29
C LYS A 46 6.60 -25.98 -5.29
N LEU A 47 7.90 -25.71 -5.29
CA LEU A 47 8.53 -24.79 -6.25
C LEU A 47 8.41 -25.30 -7.69
N LYS A 48 8.51 -26.61 -7.90
CA LYS A 48 8.30 -27.23 -9.22
C LYS A 48 6.86 -27.04 -9.70
N ALA A 49 5.87 -27.22 -8.83
CA ALA A 49 4.46 -27.00 -9.15
C ALA A 49 4.18 -25.53 -9.53
N LEU A 50 4.78 -24.57 -8.82
CA LEU A 50 4.67 -23.14 -9.16
C LEU A 50 5.28 -22.84 -10.54
N ARG A 51 6.49 -23.35 -10.83
CA ARG A 51 7.12 -23.18 -12.15
C ARG A 51 6.31 -23.81 -13.28
N GLN A 52 5.66 -24.95 -13.03
CA GLN A 52 4.77 -25.59 -14.02
C GLN A 52 3.52 -24.75 -14.34
N ARG A 53 3.09 -23.89 -13.41
CA ARG A 53 2.04 -22.87 -13.62
C ARG A 53 2.57 -21.59 -14.27
N GLY A 54 3.86 -21.51 -14.61
CA GLY A 54 4.49 -20.32 -15.17
C GLY A 54 4.76 -19.21 -14.16
N VAL A 55 4.70 -19.50 -12.85
CA VAL A 55 4.99 -18.53 -11.78
C VAL A 55 6.49 -18.54 -11.47
N PRO A 56 7.18 -17.38 -11.48
CA PRO A 56 8.59 -17.31 -11.15
C PRO A 56 8.82 -17.68 -9.67
N THR A 57 9.94 -18.35 -9.41
CA THR A 57 10.30 -18.81 -8.06
C THR A 57 11.69 -18.36 -7.61
N THR A 58 12.38 -17.57 -8.45
CA THR A 58 13.64 -16.91 -8.10
C THR A 58 13.67 -15.49 -8.68
N PRO A 59 14.50 -14.58 -8.12
CA PRO A 59 14.71 -13.25 -8.67
C PRO A 59 15.17 -13.25 -10.14
N ALA A 60 15.99 -14.25 -10.54
CA ALA A 60 16.42 -14.38 -11.93
C ALA A 60 15.28 -14.82 -12.87
N GLU A 61 14.49 -15.82 -12.47
CA GLU A 61 13.27 -16.21 -13.21
C GLU A 61 12.27 -15.04 -13.30
N LEU A 62 12.19 -14.21 -12.26
CA LEU A 62 11.34 -13.01 -12.22
C LEU A 62 11.80 -11.92 -13.20
N ASP A 63 13.11 -11.67 -13.31
CA ASP A 63 13.66 -10.70 -14.25
C ASP A 63 13.39 -11.11 -15.71
N GLU A 64 13.54 -12.39 -16.04
CA GLU A 64 13.19 -12.95 -17.35
C GLU A 64 11.68 -12.86 -17.64
N TRP A 65 10.85 -13.00 -16.61
CA TRP A 65 9.39 -12.89 -16.71
C TRP A 65 8.92 -11.45 -16.99
N TYR A 66 9.72 -10.43 -16.62
CA TYR A 66 9.42 -9.02 -16.87
C TYR A 66 9.81 -8.60 -18.29
N LEU A 67 8.91 -8.87 -19.24
CA LEU A 67 9.17 -8.78 -20.68
C LEU A 67 9.70 -7.42 -21.14
N TYR A 68 10.75 -7.49 -21.97
CA TYR A 68 11.37 -6.33 -22.59
C TYR A 68 10.41 -5.53 -23.52
N VAL A 69 10.53 -4.20 -23.47
CA VAL A 69 9.86 -3.27 -24.39
C VAL A 69 10.92 -2.47 -25.15
N PRO A 70 10.91 -2.49 -26.50
CA PRO A 70 11.84 -1.70 -27.31
C PRO A 70 11.77 -0.20 -26.97
N SER A 71 12.91 0.48 -26.95
CA SER A 71 13.04 1.88 -26.50
C SER A 71 12.12 2.86 -27.25
N GLY A 72 11.87 2.63 -28.55
CA GLY A 72 10.98 3.48 -29.35
C GLY A 72 9.50 3.43 -28.93
N ALA A 73 9.09 2.36 -28.26
CA ALA A 73 7.71 2.14 -27.79
C ALA A 73 7.61 2.11 -26.26
N ASN A 74 8.68 2.44 -25.52
CA ASN A 74 8.74 2.32 -24.07
C ASN A 74 8.57 3.68 -23.37
N ALA A 75 7.46 3.85 -22.66
CA ALA A 75 7.14 5.06 -21.89
C ALA A 75 8.15 5.35 -20.77
N ALA A 76 8.93 4.37 -20.31
CA ALA A 76 9.97 4.58 -19.32
C ALA A 76 11.06 5.58 -19.79
N VAL A 77 11.31 5.66 -21.11
CA VAL A 77 12.32 6.59 -21.66
C VAL A 77 11.89 8.06 -21.50
N PRO A 78 10.71 8.51 -21.95
CA PRO A 78 10.24 9.86 -21.65
C PRO A 78 10.02 10.09 -20.15
N LEU A 79 9.63 9.08 -19.37
CA LEU A 79 9.50 9.23 -17.90
C LEU A 79 10.84 9.52 -17.23
N GLN A 80 11.91 8.85 -17.63
CA GLN A 80 13.26 9.16 -17.13
C GLN A 80 13.65 10.60 -17.46
N LYS A 81 13.39 11.05 -18.69
CA LYS A 81 13.65 12.44 -19.09
C LYS A 81 12.82 13.45 -18.32
N ALA A 82 11.58 13.11 -17.96
CA ALA A 82 10.76 13.94 -17.08
C ALA A 82 11.39 14.04 -15.69
N ALA A 83 11.84 12.90 -15.15
CA ALA A 83 12.48 12.83 -13.84
C ALA A 83 13.77 13.66 -13.76
N ASP A 84 14.60 13.60 -14.80
CA ASP A 84 15.83 14.39 -14.91
C ASP A 84 15.55 15.91 -15.03
N ALA A 85 14.33 16.27 -15.45
CA ALA A 85 13.90 17.65 -15.67
C ALA A 85 13.06 18.24 -14.52
N TYR A 86 12.83 17.50 -13.43
CA TYR A 86 12.07 18.02 -12.29
C TYR A 86 12.83 19.18 -11.62
N GLY A 87 12.17 20.33 -11.56
CA GLY A 87 12.66 21.47 -10.80
C GLY A 87 12.45 21.25 -9.31
N GLU A 88 13.46 21.53 -8.51
CA GLU A 88 13.29 21.54 -7.06
C GLU A 88 12.31 22.64 -6.63
N GLY A 89 12.23 23.75 -7.36
CA GLY A 89 11.40 24.91 -7.02
C GLY A 89 11.92 25.63 -5.78
N GLU A 90 11.66 26.92 -5.66
CA GLU A 90 12.04 27.65 -4.44
C GLU A 90 11.17 27.22 -3.25
N SER A 91 11.69 27.30 -2.03
CA SER A 91 10.94 26.95 -0.80
C SER A 91 9.61 27.69 -0.70
N THR A 92 9.59 28.94 -1.15
CA THR A 92 8.42 29.84 -1.17
C THR A 92 7.36 29.40 -2.17
N GLU A 93 7.75 28.88 -3.34
CA GLU A 93 6.83 28.37 -4.35
C GLU A 93 6.10 27.13 -3.83
N ARG A 94 6.81 26.22 -3.15
CA ARG A 94 6.22 25.00 -2.59
C ARG A 94 5.16 25.26 -1.50
N GLU A 95 5.16 26.42 -0.86
CA GLU A 95 4.10 26.80 0.08
C GLU A 95 2.79 27.20 -0.62
N GLN A 96 2.87 27.52 -1.91
CA GLN A 96 1.77 28.05 -2.74
C GLN A 96 1.23 27.01 -3.74
N VAL A 97 1.62 25.74 -3.61
CA VAL A 97 1.19 24.65 -4.51
C VAL A 97 0.51 23.55 -3.72
N VAL A 98 -0.56 22.96 -4.28
CA VAL A 98 -1.44 22.02 -3.55
C VAL A 98 -0.89 20.59 -3.55
N HIS A 99 -0.68 19.99 -4.73
CA HIS A 99 -0.31 18.57 -4.83
C HIS A 99 1.19 18.35 -4.71
N SER A 100 1.99 19.22 -5.34
CA SER A 100 3.46 19.18 -5.27
C SER A 100 4.02 19.93 -4.06
N GLY A 101 3.18 20.70 -3.37
CA GLY A 101 3.58 21.60 -2.28
C GLY A 101 2.86 21.32 -0.95
N ARG A 102 2.64 22.40 -0.20
CA ARG A 102 2.04 22.40 1.14
C ARG A 102 0.77 23.23 1.25
N ALA A 103 0.33 23.86 0.17
CA ALA A 103 -0.90 24.65 0.19
C ALA A 103 -2.09 23.73 0.54
N PRO A 104 -3.02 24.19 1.39
CA PRO A 104 -4.22 23.42 1.67
C PRO A 104 -5.04 23.27 0.39
N ARG A 105 -5.52 22.05 0.14
CA ARG A 105 -6.48 21.82 -0.93
C ARG A 105 -7.80 22.54 -0.62
N PRO A 106 -8.37 23.32 -1.55
CA PRO A 106 -9.70 23.93 -1.36
C PRO A 106 -10.77 22.88 -1.09
N CYS A 107 -11.91 23.31 -0.51
CA CYS A 107 -13.08 22.45 -0.46
C CYS A 107 -13.60 22.17 -1.88
N LEU A 108 -14.31 21.06 -2.05
CA LEU A 108 -14.87 20.69 -3.35
C LEU A 108 -15.73 21.83 -3.93
N GLY A 109 -15.51 22.17 -5.20
CA GLY A 109 -16.17 23.27 -5.91
C GLY A 109 -15.71 24.67 -5.53
N GLU A 110 -14.68 24.84 -4.70
CA GLU A 110 -14.06 26.14 -4.45
C GLU A 110 -12.89 26.38 -5.39
N ARG A 111 -12.80 27.62 -5.89
CA ARG A 111 -11.68 28.07 -6.71
C ARG A 111 -10.42 28.27 -5.85
N LEU A 112 -9.26 28.18 -6.47
CA LEU A 112 -7.96 28.45 -5.86
C LEU A 112 -7.87 29.93 -5.44
N PRO A 113 -7.34 30.23 -4.24
CA PRO A 113 -6.94 31.59 -3.89
C PRO A 113 -5.91 32.14 -4.87
N ASP A 114 -5.94 33.45 -5.14
CA ASP A 114 -5.05 34.10 -6.12
C ASP A 114 -3.57 33.80 -5.86
N THR A 115 -3.15 33.80 -4.58
CA THR A 115 -1.76 33.50 -4.19
C THR A 115 -1.34 32.08 -4.56
N VAL A 116 -2.23 31.09 -4.37
CA VAL A 116 -1.98 29.69 -4.70
C VAL A 116 -2.03 29.49 -6.21
N ARG A 117 -2.96 30.14 -6.90
CA ARG A 117 -3.07 30.11 -8.37
C ARG A 117 -1.78 30.64 -9.02
N ASP A 118 -1.33 31.82 -8.61
CA ASP A 118 -0.17 32.47 -9.20
C ASP A 118 1.14 31.72 -8.86
N GLY A 119 1.26 31.20 -7.63
CA GLY A 119 2.38 30.34 -7.22
C GLY A 119 2.41 29.03 -8.00
N THR A 120 1.25 28.40 -8.21
CA THR A 120 1.12 27.19 -9.02
C THR A 120 1.50 27.43 -10.48
N ALA A 121 1.06 28.53 -11.08
CA ALA A 121 1.44 28.89 -12.45
C ALA A 121 2.96 29.05 -12.62
N LYS A 122 3.63 29.70 -11.66
CA LYS A 122 5.10 29.84 -11.66
C LYS A 122 5.81 28.50 -11.51
N TYR A 123 5.38 27.67 -10.57
CA TYR A 123 5.95 26.35 -10.34
C TYR A 123 5.79 25.41 -11.55
N LEU A 124 4.65 25.49 -12.25
CA LEU A 124 4.44 24.73 -13.49
C LEU A 124 5.29 25.26 -14.64
N ALA A 125 5.48 26.58 -14.75
CA ALA A 125 6.35 27.17 -15.76
C ALA A 125 7.80 26.69 -15.62
N SER A 126 8.32 26.60 -14.40
CA SER A 126 9.66 26.08 -14.11
C SER A 126 9.80 24.57 -14.38
N ASN A 127 8.68 23.84 -14.46
CA ASN A 127 8.61 22.40 -14.76
C ASN A 127 8.08 22.08 -16.18
N SER A 128 8.02 23.07 -17.08
CA SER A 128 7.45 22.92 -18.43
C SER A 128 8.13 21.83 -19.27
N ALA A 129 9.45 21.67 -19.14
CA ALA A 129 10.20 20.59 -19.80
C ALA A 129 9.77 19.20 -19.32
N ALA A 130 9.60 19.03 -18.00
CA ALA A 130 9.12 17.79 -17.41
C ALA A 130 7.69 17.47 -17.87
N LEU A 131 6.78 18.45 -17.85
CA LEU A 131 5.40 18.30 -18.31
C LEU A 131 5.29 17.83 -19.77
N LYS A 132 6.16 18.33 -20.65
CA LYS A 132 6.23 17.87 -22.05
C LYS A 132 6.62 16.39 -22.15
N HIS A 133 7.57 15.95 -21.34
CA HIS A 133 8.00 14.55 -21.29
C HIS A 133 6.92 13.64 -20.69
N LEU A 134 6.23 14.09 -19.64
CA LEU A 134 5.09 13.38 -19.05
C LEU A 134 3.95 13.18 -20.07
N GLY A 135 3.60 14.23 -20.84
CA GLY A 135 2.60 14.12 -21.90
C GLY A 135 3.00 13.11 -22.98
N ARG A 136 4.28 13.08 -23.39
CA ARG A 136 4.78 12.07 -24.32
C ARG A 136 4.71 10.65 -23.76
N ALA A 137 5.02 10.46 -22.48
CA ALA A 137 4.92 9.17 -21.82
C ALA A 137 3.47 8.68 -21.74
N ALA A 138 2.54 9.56 -21.38
CA ALA A 138 1.12 9.25 -21.29
C ALA A 138 0.49 8.86 -22.64
N ALA A 139 1.09 9.25 -23.76
CA ALA A 139 0.63 8.87 -25.10
C ALA A 139 1.17 7.51 -25.60
N MET A 140 1.94 6.77 -24.77
CA MET A 140 2.51 5.48 -25.14
C MET A 140 1.78 4.32 -24.47
N ASP A 141 1.60 3.20 -25.19
CA ASP A 141 0.83 2.05 -24.73
C ASP A 141 1.63 1.04 -23.89
N ARG A 142 2.96 1.08 -23.94
CA ARG A 142 3.84 0.11 -23.27
C ARG A 142 4.88 0.81 -22.41
N CYS A 143 5.12 0.26 -21.22
CA CYS A 143 6.14 0.76 -20.31
C CYS A 143 6.88 -0.41 -19.66
N ARG A 144 8.22 -0.32 -19.63
CA ARG A 144 9.09 -1.24 -18.88
C ARG A 144 10.24 -0.46 -18.28
N PHE A 145 10.27 -0.34 -16.96
CA PHE A 145 11.35 0.35 -16.25
C PHE A 145 12.61 -0.51 -16.22
N ALA A 146 13.77 0.15 -16.29
CA ALA A 146 15.07 -0.52 -16.28
C ALA A 146 15.52 -0.87 -14.85
N ILE A 147 14.78 -1.76 -14.21
CA ILE A 147 15.11 -2.32 -12.89
C ILE A 147 15.81 -3.67 -13.06
N ASP A 148 16.73 -3.97 -12.15
CA ASP A 148 17.40 -5.26 -12.03
C ASP A 148 16.71 -6.09 -10.94
N LEU A 149 15.77 -6.95 -11.36
CA LEU A 149 15.00 -7.78 -10.43
C LEU A 149 15.84 -8.91 -9.84
N THR A 150 17.03 -9.19 -10.37
CA THR A 150 17.94 -10.21 -9.81
C THR A 150 18.45 -9.85 -8.42
N LEU A 151 18.42 -8.57 -8.07
CA LEU A 151 18.77 -8.04 -6.74
C LEU A 151 17.74 -8.37 -5.65
N GLY A 152 16.60 -8.96 -6.01
CA GLY A 152 15.57 -9.37 -5.05
C GLY A 152 15.03 -8.21 -4.22
N LEU A 153 15.06 -8.33 -2.89
CA LEU A 153 14.57 -7.28 -1.99
C LEU A 153 15.44 -6.01 -1.96
N ASP A 154 16.66 -6.06 -2.49
CA ASP A 154 17.57 -4.92 -2.53
C ASP A 154 17.35 -4.02 -3.77
N VAL A 155 16.43 -4.42 -4.67
CA VAL A 155 16.11 -3.66 -5.89
C VAL A 155 15.69 -2.23 -5.55
N GLN A 156 16.26 -1.28 -6.27
CA GLN A 156 15.97 0.13 -6.11
C GLN A 156 14.85 0.55 -7.07
N LEU A 157 13.73 1.00 -6.51
CA LEU A 157 12.53 1.40 -7.27
C LEU A 157 12.38 2.93 -7.31
N HIS A 158 13.46 3.64 -7.67
CA HIS A 158 13.50 5.11 -7.63
C HIS A 158 12.48 5.76 -8.58
N HIS A 159 12.16 5.10 -9.69
CA HIS A 159 11.18 5.58 -10.67
C HIS A 159 9.78 5.72 -10.07
N LEU A 160 9.44 4.98 -9.01
CA LEU A 160 8.12 5.05 -8.39
C LEU A 160 7.86 6.40 -7.69
N SER A 161 8.86 6.94 -6.99
CA SER A 161 8.74 8.26 -6.37
C SER A 161 8.74 9.36 -7.43
N GLN A 162 9.54 9.20 -8.49
CA GLN A 162 9.60 10.11 -9.63
C GLN A 162 8.27 10.14 -10.41
N LEU A 163 7.63 8.99 -10.63
CA LEU A 163 6.33 8.93 -11.28
C LEU A 163 5.26 9.65 -10.46
N ARG A 164 5.26 9.47 -9.13
CA ARG A 164 4.34 10.19 -8.23
C ARG A 164 4.55 11.70 -8.28
N THR A 165 5.79 12.16 -8.39
CA THR A 165 6.09 13.58 -8.60
C THR A 165 5.48 14.08 -9.91
N GLY A 166 5.65 13.34 -11.01
CA GLY A 166 5.06 13.69 -12.30
C GLY A 166 3.53 13.75 -12.27
N VAL A 167 2.87 12.79 -11.61
CA VAL A 167 1.41 12.80 -11.42
C VAL A 167 0.96 14.01 -10.59
N ARG A 168 1.73 14.42 -9.56
CA ARG A 168 1.41 15.63 -8.78
C ARG A 168 1.55 16.91 -9.61
N LEU A 169 2.54 17.00 -10.49
CA LEU A 169 2.69 18.13 -11.42
C LEU A 169 1.47 18.25 -12.35
N LEU A 170 1.02 17.12 -12.91
CA LEU A 170 -0.20 17.09 -13.74
C LEU A 170 -1.46 17.42 -12.92
N ALA A 171 -1.53 17.00 -11.65
CA ALA A 171 -2.64 17.34 -10.76
C ALA A 171 -2.73 18.85 -10.50
N ASP A 172 -1.59 19.50 -10.24
CA ASP A 172 -1.51 20.95 -10.07
C ASP A 172 -1.89 21.69 -11.37
N ARG A 173 -1.47 21.18 -12.55
CA ARG A 173 -1.85 21.74 -13.86
C ARG A 173 -3.34 21.57 -14.16
N SER A 174 -3.90 20.39 -13.88
CA SER A 174 -5.33 20.09 -14.00
C SER A 174 -6.17 21.03 -13.13
N LEU A 175 -5.75 21.27 -11.89
CA LEU A 175 -6.44 22.18 -10.98
C LEU A 175 -6.35 23.64 -11.45
N LEU A 176 -5.19 24.07 -11.97
CA LEU A 176 -5.03 25.39 -12.55
C LEU A 176 -5.92 25.58 -13.79
N ALA A 177 -5.98 24.58 -14.68
CA ALA A 177 -6.84 24.56 -15.86
C ALA A 177 -8.33 24.65 -15.48
N ALA A 178 -8.77 23.85 -14.50
CA ALA A 178 -10.14 23.95 -13.99
C ALA A 178 -10.46 25.35 -13.44
N ASN A 179 -9.51 26.03 -12.80
CA ASN A 179 -9.69 27.40 -12.30
C ASN A 179 -9.67 28.48 -13.38
N ALA A 180 -9.05 28.19 -14.52
CA ALA A 180 -9.05 29.03 -15.71
C ALA A 180 -10.24 28.73 -16.65
N GLU A 181 -11.16 27.86 -16.24
CA GLU A 181 -12.31 27.41 -17.04
C GLU A 181 -11.91 26.68 -18.34
N ASP A 182 -10.70 26.11 -18.36
CA ASP A 182 -10.19 25.26 -19.44
C ASP A 182 -10.50 23.79 -19.13
N ALA A 183 -11.71 23.37 -19.50
CA ALA A 183 -12.21 22.02 -19.29
C ALA A 183 -11.37 20.95 -20.02
N THR A 184 -10.96 21.25 -21.26
CA THR A 184 -10.21 20.31 -22.11
C THR A 184 -8.82 20.05 -21.56
N ALA A 185 -8.05 21.10 -21.22
CA ALA A 185 -6.73 20.90 -20.62
C ALA A 185 -6.82 20.15 -19.28
N CYS A 186 -7.88 20.39 -18.50
CA CYS A 186 -8.14 19.67 -17.26
C CYS A 186 -8.38 18.17 -17.50
N ALA A 187 -9.23 17.81 -18.47
CA ALA A 187 -9.52 16.43 -18.84
C ALA A 187 -8.29 15.70 -19.39
N GLU A 188 -7.50 16.36 -20.25
CA GLU A 188 -6.25 15.82 -20.79
C GLU A 188 -5.26 15.45 -19.68
N ASP A 189 -5.14 16.30 -18.65
CA ASP A 189 -4.26 16.04 -17.51
C ASP A 189 -4.74 14.88 -16.64
N ILE A 190 -6.05 14.78 -16.39
CA ILE A 190 -6.64 13.67 -15.63
C ILE A 190 -6.38 12.34 -16.35
N LEU A 191 -6.60 12.34 -17.66
CA LEU A 191 -6.35 11.19 -18.52
C LEU A 191 -4.86 10.83 -18.54
N ALA A 192 -3.97 11.82 -18.63
CA ALA A 192 -2.54 11.61 -18.58
C ALA A 192 -2.11 10.99 -17.24
N MET A 193 -2.60 11.51 -16.11
CA MET A 193 -2.33 10.94 -14.78
C MET A 193 -2.75 9.47 -14.68
N TRP A 194 -3.91 9.12 -15.25
CA TRP A 194 -4.39 7.73 -15.27
C TRP A 194 -3.47 6.84 -16.12
N ARG A 195 -3.15 7.26 -17.35
CA ARG A 195 -2.24 6.53 -18.25
C ARG A 195 -0.82 6.36 -17.68
N LEU A 196 -0.33 7.36 -16.93
CA LEU A 196 0.93 7.24 -16.20
C LEU A 196 0.88 6.19 -15.09
N GLY A 197 -0.25 6.05 -14.38
CA GLY A 197 -0.44 4.96 -13.42
C GLY A 197 -0.41 3.58 -14.11
N GLU A 198 -1.02 3.47 -15.28
CA GLU A 198 -1.02 2.24 -16.09
C GLU A 198 0.37 1.80 -16.57
N CYS A 199 1.37 2.69 -16.58
CA CYS A 199 2.77 2.33 -16.86
C CYS A 199 3.36 1.34 -15.85
N LEU A 200 2.75 1.19 -14.67
CA LEU A 200 3.15 0.25 -13.63
C LEU A 200 2.37 -1.07 -13.65
N ARG A 201 1.43 -1.24 -14.59
CA ARG A 201 0.56 -2.44 -14.65
C ARG A 201 1.37 -3.75 -14.70
N ASP A 202 2.42 -3.75 -15.52
CA ASP A 202 3.21 -4.95 -15.80
C ASP A 202 4.44 -5.10 -14.90
N GLU A 203 4.69 -4.16 -13.98
CA GLU A 203 5.86 -4.22 -13.09
C GLU A 203 5.58 -5.20 -11.92
N PRO A 204 6.37 -6.27 -11.76
CA PRO A 204 6.01 -7.39 -10.90
C PRO A 204 6.42 -7.15 -9.45
N THR A 205 5.96 -6.06 -8.85
CA THR A 205 6.12 -5.79 -7.42
C THR A 205 4.81 -5.26 -6.83
N VAL A 206 4.45 -5.69 -5.62
CA VAL A 206 3.26 -5.16 -4.93
C VAL A 206 3.40 -3.66 -4.69
N ILE A 207 4.61 -3.17 -4.44
CA ILE A 207 4.89 -1.74 -4.28
C ILE A 207 4.45 -0.95 -5.53
N SER A 208 4.73 -1.47 -6.74
CA SER A 208 4.30 -0.83 -7.99
C SER A 208 2.78 -0.82 -8.15
N ALA A 209 2.10 -1.92 -7.80
CA ALA A 209 0.63 -1.97 -7.79
C ALA A 209 0.02 -0.93 -6.83
N LEU A 210 0.61 -0.74 -5.65
CA LEU A 210 0.18 0.28 -4.69
C LEU A 210 0.45 1.71 -5.18
N VAL A 211 1.58 1.94 -5.85
CA VAL A 211 1.90 3.25 -6.44
C VAL A 211 0.95 3.57 -7.60
N ARG A 212 0.65 2.59 -8.47
CA ARG A 212 -0.39 2.69 -9.51
C ARG A 212 -1.72 3.15 -8.93
N ALA A 213 -2.20 2.48 -7.88
CA ALA A 213 -3.42 2.86 -7.19
C ALA A 213 -3.35 4.29 -6.59
N GLY A 214 -2.19 4.70 -6.08
CA GLY A 214 -1.95 6.06 -5.60
C GLY A 214 -2.00 7.13 -6.71
N CYS A 215 -1.49 6.82 -7.90
CA CYS A 215 -1.59 7.68 -9.07
C CYS A 215 -3.05 7.86 -9.49
N HIS A 216 -3.81 6.76 -9.61
CA HIS A 216 -5.24 6.83 -9.95
C HIS A 216 -6.07 7.53 -8.87
N ALA A 217 -5.74 7.35 -7.59
CA ALA A 217 -6.41 8.08 -6.51
C ALA A 217 -6.21 9.60 -6.63
N THR A 218 -5.04 10.04 -7.12
CA THR A 218 -4.78 11.45 -7.39
C THR A 218 -5.60 11.93 -8.59
N ALA A 219 -5.58 11.18 -9.70
CA ALA A 219 -6.36 11.47 -10.90
C ALA A 219 -7.87 11.55 -10.63
N ARG A 220 -8.41 10.58 -9.89
CA ARG A 220 -9.81 10.58 -9.43
C ARG A 220 -10.16 11.82 -8.62
N ALA A 221 -9.25 12.27 -7.76
CA ALA A 221 -9.50 13.43 -6.94
C ALA A 221 -9.55 14.72 -7.77
N CYS A 222 -8.70 14.85 -8.80
CA CYS A 222 -8.79 15.94 -9.77
C CYS A 222 -10.05 15.83 -10.63
N LEU A 223 -10.52 14.62 -10.94
CA LEU A 223 -11.78 14.42 -11.65
C LEU A 223 -13.00 14.90 -10.85
N GLU A 224 -13.05 14.65 -9.54
CA GLU A 224 -14.09 15.21 -8.65
C GLU A 224 -14.09 16.75 -8.68
N ASP A 225 -12.90 17.35 -8.61
CA ASP A 225 -12.75 18.81 -8.69
C ASP A 225 -13.22 19.32 -10.06
N ALA A 226 -12.77 18.71 -11.15
CA ALA A 226 -13.13 19.07 -12.52
C ALA A 226 -14.63 19.03 -12.74
N MET A 227 -15.29 17.92 -12.42
CA MET A 227 -16.73 17.75 -12.60
C MET A 227 -17.55 18.72 -11.74
N SER A 228 -16.97 19.29 -10.67
CA SER A 228 -17.59 20.26 -9.77
C SER A 228 -17.25 21.72 -10.07
N LEU A 229 -16.25 21.99 -10.92
CA LEU A 229 -15.73 23.34 -11.20
C LEU A 229 -15.91 23.78 -12.66
N VAL A 230 -15.97 22.83 -13.59
CA VAL A 230 -16.09 23.06 -15.02
C VAL A 230 -17.07 22.06 -15.64
N GLU A 231 -17.64 22.42 -16.79
CA GLU A 231 -18.47 21.51 -17.57
C GLU A 231 -17.60 20.82 -18.62
N LEU A 232 -17.36 19.52 -18.43
CA LEU A 232 -16.59 18.69 -19.36
C LEU A 232 -17.43 18.34 -20.60
N GLU A 233 -16.79 18.29 -21.76
CA GLU A 233 -17.46 17.96 -23.01
C GLU A 233 -17.93 16.47 -23.02
N PRO A 234 -19.01 16.13 -23.74
CA PRO A 234 -19.50 14.76 -23.81
C PRO A 234 -18.45 13.74 -24.29
N SER A 235 -17.54 14.16 -25.17
CA SER A 235 -16.46 13.32 -25.69
C SER A 235 -15.37 13.06 -24.65
N GLU A 236 -15.01 14.07 -23.86
CA GLU A 236 -14.04 13.98 -22.76
C GLU A 236 -14.54 13.06 -21.64
N LEU A 237 -15.81 13.21 -21.25
CA LEU A 237 -16.46 12.33 -20.27
C LEU A 237 -16.49 10.87 -20.75
N ALA A 238 -16.78 10.65 -22.04
CA ALA A 238 -16.80 9.31 -22.62
C ALA A 238 -15.40 8.68 -22.67
N GLU A 239 -14.36 9.44 -23.03
CA GLU A 239 -12.98 8.95 -23.05
C GLU A 239 -12.48 8.61 -21.64
N LEU A 240 -12.71 9.51 -20.67
CA LEU A 240 -12.38 9.26 -19.27
C LEU A 240 -13.10 7.99 -18.77
N GLN A 241 -14.40 7.85 -19.03
CA GLN A 241 -15.16 6.68 -18.59
C GLN A 241 -14.61 5.40 -19.21
N HIS A 242 -14.30 5.43 -20.52
CA HIS A 242 -13.73 4.28 -21.22
C HIS A 242 -12.38 3.86 -20.63
N VAL A 243 -11.48 4.80 -20.32
CA VAL A 243 -10.17 4.47 -19.73
C VAL A 243 -10.32 3.94 -18.30
N LEU A 244 -11.15 4.60 -17.48
CA LEU A 244 -11.36 4.19 -16.09
C LEU A 244 -12.01 2.80 -16.00
N ALA A 245 -13.03 2.53 -16.83
CA ALA A 245 -13.74 1.25 -16.84
C ALA A 245 -12.88 0.04 -17.27
N ARG A 246 -11.76 0.29 -17.98
CA ARG A 246 -10.79 -0.75 -18.36
C ARG A 246 -9.74 -1.04 -17.28
N THR A 247 -9.78 -0.32 -16.16
CA THR A 247 -8.83 -0.50 -15.06
C THR A 247 -9.18 -1.76 -14.29
N ASP A 248 -8.41 -2.82 -14.50
CA ASP A 248 -8.45 -4.00 -13.65
C ASP A 248 -7.23 -3.99 -12.71
N TYR A 249 -7.50 -4.02 -11.40
CA TYR A 249 -6.45 -4.11 -10.40
C TYR A 249 -6.01 -5.56 -10.14
N ARG A 250 -6.81 -6.56 -10.51
CA ARG A 250 -6.54 -7.98 -10.22
C ARG A 250 -5.31 -8.49 -10.96
N ASP A 251 -5.24 -8.28 -12.27
CA ASP A 251 -4.14 -8.76 -13.13
C ASP A 251 -2.78 -8.18 -12.69
N GLY A 252 -2.68 -6.85 -12.60
CA GLY A 252 -1.46 -6.19 -12.13
C GLY A 252 -1.10 -6.53 -10.67
N PHE A 253 -2.10 -6.79 -9.82
CA PHE A 253 -1.85 -7.17 -8.44
C PHE A 253 -1.31 -8.60 -8.31
N TRP A 254 -1.92 -9.56 -9.00
CA TRP A 254 -1.44 -10.93 -9.02
C TRP A 254 0.01 -11.01 -9.51
N ARG A 255 0.35 -10.23 -10.55
CA ARG A 255 1.72 -10.10 -11.03
C ARG A 255 2.68 -9.60 -9.95
N GLY A 256 2.26 -8.58 -9.18
CA GLY A 256 3.01 -8.09 -8.03
C GLY A 256 3.20 -9.14 -6.93
N LEU A 257 2.13 -9.87 -6.60
CA LEU A 257 2.16 -10.96 -5.62
C LEU A 257 3.12 -12.09 -6.05
N ALA A 258 3.10 -12.47 -7.34
CA ALA A 258 4.01 -13.47 -7.90
C ALA A 258 5.48 -13.02 -7.81
N GLY A 259 5.77 -11.73 -8.00
CA GLY A 259 7.10 -11.18 -7.79
C GLY A 259 7.55 -11.22 -6.33
N ASP A 260 6.69 -10.83 -5.40
CA ASP A 260 7.00 -10.89 -3.97
C ASP A 260 7.16 -12.34 -3.47
N LEU A 261 6.40 -13.29 -4.03
CA LEU A 261 6.59 -14.73 -3.84
C LEU A 261 7.99 -15.15 -4.31
N ALA A 262 8.38 -14.84 -5.56
CA ALA A 262 9.67 -15.19 -6.12
C ALA A 262 10.83 -14.62 -5.29
N ASN A 263 10.71 -13.37 -4.84
CA ASN A 263 11.66 -12.73 -3.95
C ASN A 263 11.72 -13.45 -2.60
N THR A 264 10.58 -13.77 -1.99
CA THR A 264 10.49 -14.43 -0.68
C THR A 264 11.07 -15.84 -0.69
N VAL A 265 10.68 -16.66 -1.66
CA VAL A 265 11.10 -18.07 -1.72
C VAL A 265 12.51 -18.21 -2.28
N GLY A 266 12.90 -17.31 -3.19
CA GLY A 266 14.25 -17.20 -3.73
C GLY A 266 15.25 -16.59 -2.77
N MET A 267 14.80 -15.88 -1.73
CA MET A 267 15.65 -15.28 -0.70
C MET A 267 16.50 -16.34 -0.01
N ASP A 268 17.80 -16.35 -0.29
CA ASP A 268 18.74 -17.04 0.57
C ASP A 268 19.12 -16.09 1.69
N LEU A 269 18.48 -16.22 2.86
CA LEU A 269 18.71 -15.43 4.09
C LEU A 269 20.17 -15.42 4.60
N LEU A 270 21.06 -16.04 3.83
CA LEU A 270 22.44 -16.41 4.13
C LEU A 270 23.39 -16.20 2.94
N GLN A 271 22.92 -15.66 1.80
CA GLN A 271 23.84 -15.11 0.80
C GLN A 271 24.44 -13.85 1.37
N THR A 272 25.65 -13.99 1.89
CA THR A 272 26.52 -12.87 2.20
C THR A 272 26.84 -12.18 0.88
N GLY A 273 26.50 -10.90 0.75
CA GLY A 273 27.17 -10.06 -0.24
C GLY A 273 28.70 -10.17 -0.05
N PRO A 274 29.50 -9.97 -1.11
CA PRO A 274 30.95 -10.01 -0.98
C PRO A 274 31.40 -9.05 0.13
N GLY A 275 31.89 -9.59 1.25
CA GLY A 275 32.43 -8.81 2.37
C GLY A 275 31.71 -8.94 3.74
N GLN A 276 30.58 -9.64 3.87
CA GLN A 276 29.92 -9.83 5.18
C GLN A 276 30.09 -11.26 5.73
N THR A 277 31.21 -11.55 6.41
CA THR A 277 31.50 -12.88 6.99
C THR A 277 31.24 -12.97 8.49
N SER A 278 30.13 -12.43 8.99
CA SER A 278 29.71 -12.67 10.39
C SER A 278 28.43 -13.49 10.43
N TYR A 279 28.57 -14.81 10.46
CA TYR A 279 27.44 -15.68 10.78
C TYR A 279 27.14 -15.59 12.28
N SER A 280 26.01 -15.01 12.64
CA SER A 280 25.51 -15.19 14.00
C SER A 280 25.19 -16.69 14.23
N VAL A 281 25.48 -17.21 15.42
CA VAL A 281 25.11 -18.58 15.83
C VAL A 281 23.62 -18.85 15.57
N ARG A 282 22.79 -17.81 15.72
CA ARG A 282 21.36 -17.84 15.41
C ARG A 282 21.08 -18.17 13.94
N THR A 283 21.78 -17.57 12.98
CA THR A 283 21.57 -17.83 11.55
C THR A 283 22.02 -19.25 11.16
N PHE A 284 23.11 -19.73 11.77
CA PHE A 284 23.56 -21.13 11.59
C PHE A 284 22.53 -22.14 12.13
N LEU A 285 21.98 -21.89 13.33
CA LEU A 285 20.94 -22.75 13.92
C LEU A 285 19.65 -22.78 13.09
N LEU A 286 19.19 -21.63 12.59
CA LEU A 286 18.01 -21.57 11.72
C LEU A 286 18.20 -22.35 10.41
N ARG A 287 19.42 -22.35 9.85
CA ARG A 287 19.78 -23.11 8.63
C ARG A 287 19.81 -24.61 8.87
N SER A 288 20.50 -25.05 9.92
CA SER A 288 20.77 -26.47 10.20
C SER A 288 19.55 -27.21 10.74
N THR A 289 18.64 -26.51 11.42
CA THR A 289 17.40 -27.07 11.95
C THR A 289 16.27 -27.12 10.91
N GLY A 290 16.45 -26.60 9.70
CA GLY A 290 15.41 -26.61 8.66
C GLY A 290 14.19 -25.73 8.94
N VAL A 291 14.25 -24.86 9.94
CA VAL A 291 13.17 -23.91 10.29
C VAL A 291 12.85 -22.99 9.11
N LEU A 292 13.87 -22.51 8.39
CA LEU A 292 13.67 -21.64 7.22
C LEU A 292 13.02 -22.38 6.05
N VAL A 293 13.41 -23.65 5.82
CA VAL A 293 12.83 -24.49 4.76
C VAL A 293 11.35 -24.74 5.04
N ARG A 294 11.03 -25.08 6.30
CA ARG A 294 9.65 -25.24 6.76
C ARG A 294 8.85 -23.94 6.60
N SER A 295 9.39 -22.80 7.04
CA SER A 295 8.68 -21.52 6.94
C SER A 295 8.41 -21.12 5.49
N LYS A 296 9.34 -21.39 4.55
CA LYS A 296 9.08 -21.19 3.11
C LYS A 296 7.97 -22.09 2.58
N ALA A 297 7.94 -23.36 2.97
CA ALA A 297 6.87 -24.27 2.59
C ALA A 297 5.51 -23.83 3.16
N GLU A 298 5.47 -23.40 4.42
CA GLU A 298 4.27 -22.83 5.06
C GLU A 298 3.82 -21.53 4.37
N PHE A 299 4.78 -20.68 3.98
CA PHE A 299 4.49 -19.47 3.20
C PHE A 299 3.86 -19.80 1.85
N ILE A 300 4.44 -20.73 1.08
CA ILE A 300 3.87 -21.11 -0.23
C ILE A 300 2.44 -21.64 -0.09
N ASN A 301 2.17 -22.48 0.91
CA ASN A 301 0.81 -23.00 1.13
C ASN A 301 -0.18 -21.87 1.41
N LEU A 302 0.14 -21.01 2.38
CA LEU A 302 -0.74 -19.93 2.78
C LEU A 302 -0.88 -18.87 1.68
N PHE A 303 0.19 -18.60 0.95
CA PHE A 303 0.17 -17.73 -0.23
C PHE A 303 -0.75 -18.31 -1.31
N ASP A 304 -0.62 -19.58 -1.68
CA ASP A 304 -1.44 -20.19 -2.73
C ASP A 304 -2.91 -20.30 -2.32
N GLU A 305 -3.20 -20.63 -1.06
CA GLU A 305 -4.57 -20.65 -0.52
C GLU A 305 -5.22 -19.26 -0.50
N THR A 306 -4.44 -18.21 -0.18
CA THR A 306 -4.97 -16.84 -0.09
C THR A 306 -5.08 -16.18 -1.47
N PHE A 307 -4.07 -16.38 -2.31
CA PHE A 307 -3.79 -15.56 -3.48
C PHE A 307 -3.80 -16.30 -4.82
N GLY A 308 -3.75 -17.64 -4.83
CA GLY A 308 -3.43 -18.45 -6.01
C GLY A 308 -4.38 -18.33 -7.20
N ASP A 309 -5.58 -17.79 -6.98
CA ASP A 309 -6.68 -17.55 -7.93
C ASP A 309 -7.21 -16.10 -7.87
N MET A 310 -6.49 -15.16 -7.24
CA MET A 310 -6.97 -13.79 -7.03
C MET A 310 -7.22 -12.99 -8.32
N ASP A 311 -6.66 -13.43 -9.44
CA ASP A 311 -6.93 -12.88 -10.77
C ASP A 311 -8.38 -13.15 -11.23
N SER A 312 -9.00 -14.22 -10.72
CA SER A 312 -10.35 -14.67 -11.08
C SER A 312 -11.42 -14.36 -10.03
N VAL A 313 -11.01 -14.23 -8.77
CA VAL A 313 -11.92 -14.05 -7.63
C VAL A 313 -12.54 -12.65 -7.63
N PRO A 314 -13.86 -12.53 -7.40
CA PRO A 314 -14.52 -11.25 -7.23
C PRO A 314 -13.90 -10.41 -6.11
N VAL A 315 -13.73 -9.10 -6.34
CA VAL A 315 -13.02 -8.20 -5.42
C VAL A 315 -13.67 -8.13 -4.03
N HIS A 316 -14.99 -8.29 -3.92
CA HIS A 316 -15.71 -8.27 -2.64
C HIS A 316 -15.34 -9.45 -1.71
N GLU A 317 -14.91 -10.58 -2.27
CA GLU A 317 -14.48 -11.75 -1.48
C GLU A 317 -13.07 -11.57 -0.86
N TRP A 318 -12.31 -10.56 -1.29
CA TRP A 318 -10.93 -10.35 -0.82
C TRP A 318 -10.86 -10.08 0.68
N GLY A 319 -11.89 -9.45 1.25
CA GLY A 319 -11.97 -9.16 2.69
C GLY A 319 -12.06 -10.42 3.54
N GLU A 320 -12.90 -11.38 3.15
CA GLU A 320 -13.07 -12.65 3.86
C GLU A 320 -11.81 -13.52 3.76
N ARG A 321 -11.20 -13.60 2.57
CA ARG A 321 -9.94 -14.32 2.36
C ARG A 321 -8.80 -13.74 3.20
N ARG A 322 -8.68 -12.40 3.22
CA ARG A 322 -7.72 -11.69 4.09
C ARG A 322 -7.94 -12.05 5.56
N ALA A 323 -9.19 -12.00 6.06
CA ALA A 323 -9.50 -12.32 7.45
C ALA A 323 -9.18 -13.78 7.82
N THR A 324 -9.43 -14.71 6.89
CA THR A 324 -9.10 -16.13 7.03
C THR A 324 -7.58 -16.33 7.14
N ALA A 325 -6.82 -15.73 6.21
CA ALA A 325 -5.36 -15.79 6.22
C ALA A 325 -4.76 -15.15 7.48
N GLN A 326 -5.28 -14.01 7.94
CA GLN A 326 -4.86 -13.38 9.21
C GLN A 326 -5.09 -14.30 10.41
N THR A 327 -6.22 -15.01 10.44
CA THR A 327 -6.54 -15.97 11.52
C THR A 327 -5.60 -17.17 11.50
N GLN A 328 -5.30 -17.71 10.32
CA GLN A 328 -4.33 -18.80 10.15
C GLN A 328 -2.92 -18.36 10.57
N LEU A 329 -2.52 -17.15 10.18
CA LEU A 329 -1.23 -16.59 10.53
C LEU A 329 -1.07 -16.38 12.05
N ALA A 330 -2.12 -15.94 12.74
CA ALA A 330 -2.13 -15.77 14.20
C ALA A 330 -1.94 -17.09 14.96
N ARG A 331 -2.20 -18.25 14.33
CA ARG A 331 -1.98 -19.58 14.91
C ARG A 331 -0.54 -20.08 14.75
N LEU A 332 0.28 -19.42 13.93
CA LEU A 332 1.67 -19.81 13.77
C LEU A 332 2.49 -19.49 15.03
N PRO A 333 3.37 -20.39 15.50
CA PRO A 333 4.11 -20.20 16.74
C PRO A 333 5.15 -19.08 16.64
N GLY A 334 4.82 -17.90 17.17
CA GLY A 334 5.75 -16.86 17.65
C GLY A 334 6.49 -16.00 16.60
N ARG A 335 7.05 -14.88 17.08
CA ARG A 335 7.69 -13.74 16.37
C ARG A 335 8.87 -14.05 15.41
N LEU A 336 9.13 -15.32 15.09
CA LEU A 336 10.22 -15.79 14.23
C LEU A 336 9.75 -16.43 12.92
N SER A 337 8.43 -16.52 12.69
CA SER A 337 7.88 -17.01 11.42
C SER A 337 8.17 -16.01 10.30
N LEU A 338 9.03 -16.39 9.34
CA LEU A 338 9.24 -15.59 8.12
C LEU A 338 7.94 -15.44 7.35
N THR A 339 7.09 -16.46 7.40
CA THR A 339 5.74 -16.43 6.83
C THR A 339 4.94 -15.25 7.38
N ALA A 340 4.97 -15.02 8.70
CA ALA A 340 4.26 -13.89 9.31
C ALA A 340 4.87 -12.54 8.92
N LEU A 341 6.21 -12.45 8.88
CA LEU A 341 6.91 -11.22 8.49
C LEU A 341 6.59 -10.81 7.05
N LEU A 342 6.52 -11.78 6.13
CA LEU A 342 6.43 -11.53 4.70
C LEU A 342 4.99 -11.50 4.17
N LEU A 343 4.06 -12.21 4.81
CA LEU A 343 2.67 -12.26 4.35
C LEU A 343 1.81 -11.08 4.85
N LEU A 344 2.07 -10.54 6.04
CA LEU A 344 1.27 -9.42 6.59
C LEU A 344 1.20 -8.19 5.67
N PRO A 345 2.32 -7.71 5.08
CA PRO A 345 2.26 -6.60 4.13
C PRO A 345 1.45 -6.92 2.88
N LEU A 346 1.50 -8.17 2.40
CA LEU A 346 0.71 -8.62 1.24
C LEU A 346 -0.79 -8.58 1.57
N LEU A 347 -1.16 -9.00 2.77
CA LEU A 347 -2.55 -8.93 3.24
C LEU A 347 -3.05 -7.47 3.36
N ASP A 348 -2.23 -6.53 3.86
CA ASP A 348 -2.59 -5.11 3.88
C ASP A 348 -2.76 -4.54 2.46
N SER A 349 -1.93 -5.00 1.52
CA SER A 349 -1.99 -4.54 0.14
C SER A 349 -3.29 -4.92 -0.57
N THR A 350 -3.92 -6.07 -0.23
CA THR A 350 -5.23 -6.45 -0.79
C THR A 350 -6.30 -5.43 -0.43
N GLN A 351 -6.30 -4.95 0.82
CA GLN A 351 -7.27 -3.94 1.29
C GLN A 351 -7.09 -2.62 0.56
N ARG A 352 -5.84 -2.18 0.36
CA ARG A 352 -5.54 -0.93 -0.36
C ARG A 352 -5.98 -0.98 -1.82
N LEU A 353 -5.86 -2.13 -2.47
CA LEU A 353 -6.28 -2.31 -3.86
C LEU A 353 -7.79 -2.50 -3.99
N GLN A 354 -8.43 -3.14 -3.01
CA GLN A 354 -9.90 -3.19 -2.90
C GLN A 354 -10.49 -1.77 -2.79
N VAL A 355 -9.86 -0.89 -2.00
CA VAL A 355 -10.22 0.55 -1.96
C VAL A 355 -10.00 1.23 -3.30
N ALA A 356 -8.91 0.92 -4.00
CA ALA A 356 -8.60 1.51 -5.29
C ALA A 356 -9.63 1.12 -6.36
N ASP A 357 -10.11 -0.12 -6.32
CA ASP A 357 -11.21 -0.61 -7.16
C ASP A 357 -12.52 0.13 -6.85
N ALA A 358 -12.96 0.18 -5.59
CA ALA A 358 -14.15 0.95 -5.20
C ALA A 358 -14.09 2.42 -5.65
N LYS A 359 -12.91 3.04 -5.54
CA LYS A 359 -12.65 4.40 -6.03
C LYS A 359 -12.81 4.51 -7.55
N ALA A 360 -12.31 3.56 -8.32
CA ALA A 360 -12.47 3.54 -9.76
C ALA A 360 -13.93 3.32 -10.17
N GLN A 361 -14.63 2.34 -9.57
CA GLN A 361 -16.03 2.03 -9.89
C GLN A 361 -16.96 3.21 -9.58
N THR A 362 -16.77 3.89 -8.45
CA THR A 362 -17.55 5.10 -8.10
C THR A 362 -17.32 6.25 -9.10
N ALA A 363 -16.10 6.41 -9.61
CA ALA A 363 -15.79 7.41 -10.63
C ALA A 363 -16.41 7.05 -12.01
N VAL A 364 -16.38 5.77 -12.41
CA VAL A 364 -17.02 5.29 -13.65
C VAL A 364 -18.53 5.55 -13.62
N ALA A 365 -19.18 5.22 -12.49
CA ALA A 365 -20.60 5.49 -12.31
C ALA A 365 -20.92 6.98 -12.32
N ALA A 366 -20.11 7.83 -11.68
CA ALA A 366 -20.32 9.28 -11.70
C ALA A 366 -20.17 9.88 -13.11
N LEU A 367 -19.18 9.44 -13.89
CA LEU A 367 -19.03 9.83 -15.30
C LEU A 367 -20.27 9.46 -16.12
N ALA A 368 -20.84 8.28 -15.89
CA ALA A 368 -22.08 7.86 -16.56
C ALA A 368 -23.29 8.72 -16.13
N VAL A 369 -23.38 9.09 -14.85
CA VAL A 369 -24.40 10.03 -14.35
C VAL A 369 -24.31 11.38 -15.08
N GLU A 370 -23.10 11.91 -15.26
CA GLU A 370 -22.92 13.17 -16.01
C GLU A 370 -23.30 13.07 -17.47
N ARG A 371 -22.88 11.99 -18.14
CA ARG A 371 -23.25 11.77 -19.54
C ARG A 371 -24.77 11.65 -19.69
N TYR A 372 -25.45 10.99 -18.76
CA TYR A 372 -26.91 10.96 -18.71
C TYR A 372 -27.51 12.36 -18.54
N ARG A 373 -26.98 13.16 -17.59
CA ARG A 373 -27.43 14.53 -17.31
C ARG A 373 -27.32 15.42 -18.55
N LEU A 374 -26.21 15.37 -19.27
CA LEU A 374 -25.99 16.19 -20.47
C LEU A 374 -26.99 15.86 -21.59
N VAL A 375 -27.39 14.59 -21.72
CA VAL A 375 -28.36 14.17 -22.74
C VAL A 375 -29.80 14.49 -22.33
N HIS A 376 -30.15 14.30 -21.05
CA HIS A 376 -31.54 14.37 -20.58
C HIS A 376 -31.90 15.70 -19.87
N GLY A 377 -30.91 16.56 -19.60
CA GLY A 377 -31.08 17.81 -18.87
C GLY A 377 -31.40 17.67 -17.38
N LYS A 378 -31.40 16.44 -16.84
CA LYS A 378 -31.67 16.14 -15.43
C LYS A 378 -30.83 14.96 -14.93
N LEU A 379 -30.58 14.92 -13.62
CA LEU A 379 -29.94 13.76 -12.98
C LEU A 379 -30.86 12.53 -13.08
N PRO A 380 -30.29 11.31 -13.17
CA PRO A 380 -31.08 10.09 -13.09
C PRO A 380 -31.64 9.91 -11.67
N ASP A 381 -32.79 9.24 -11.55
CA ASP A 381 -33.38 8.92 -10.25
C ASP A 381 -32.63 7.75 -9.58
N THR A 382 -32.07 6.83 -10.37
CA THR A 382 -31.31 5.65 -9.91
C THR A 382 -30.17 5.32 -10.88
N LEU A 383 -29.14 4.59 -10.41
CA LEU A 383 -28.07 4.11 -11.30
C LEU A 383 -28.56 3.12 -12.37
N ALA A 384 -29.68 2.42 -12.12
CA ALA A 384 -30.25 1.48 -13.10
C ALA A 384 -30.74 2.19 -14.38
N ALA A 385 -31.10 3.48 -14.29
CA ALA A 385 -31.49 4.28 -15.45
C ALA A 385 -30.33 4.56 -16.43
N LEU A 386 -29.08 4.27 -16.03
CA LEU A 386 -27.89 4.43 -16.87
C LEU A 386 -27.65 3.24 -17.80
N VAL A 387 -28.36 2.13 -17.60
CA VAL A 387 -28.20 0.88 -18.35
C VAL A 387 -29.28 0.79 -19.44
N PRO A 388 -28.94 0.40 -20.69
CA PRO A 388 -27.61 0.01 -21.19
C PRO A 388 -26.79 1.15 -21.81
N ASP A 389 -27.37 2.34 -21.96
CA ASP A 389 -26.84 3.39 -22.86
C ASP A 389 -25.54 4.05 -22.35
N PHE A 390 -25.40 4.20 -21.03
CA PHE A 390 -24.24 4.83 -20.40
C PHE A 390 -23.38 3.83 -19.64
N LEU A 391 -23.93 2.70 -19.20
CA LEU A 391 -23.23 1.61 -18.51
C LEU A 391 -23.71 0.24 -19.00
N PRO A 392 -22.82 -0.76 -19.14
CA PRO A 392 -23.23 -2.12 -19.50
C PRO A 392 -24.04 -2.80 -18.40
N CYS A 393 -23.70 -2.51 -17.13
CA CYS A 393 -24.41 -2.92 -15.93
C CYS A 393 -24.10 -1.91 -14.82
N VAL A 394 -24.89 -1.91 -13.75
CA VAL A 394 -24.58 -1.09 -12.56
C VAL A 394 -23.31 -1.66 -11.91
N PRO A 395 -22.24 -0.86 -11.70
CA PRO A 395 -21.03 -1.33 -11.04
C PRO A 395 -21.34 -1.83 -9.63
N LEU A 396 -20.62 -2.88 -9.22
CA LEU A 396 -20.77 -3.48 -7.90
C LEU A 396 -19.81 -2.81 -6.90
N ASP A 397 -20.24 -2.81 -5.65
CA ASP A 397 -19.46 -2.43 -4.49
C ASP A 397 -18.32 -3.45 -4.28
N ALA A 398 -17.09 -2.95 -4.18
CA ALA A 398 -15.89 -3.78 -4.05
C ALA A 398 -15.78 -4.48 -2.69
N PHE A 399 -16.66 -4.22 -1.73
CA PHE A 399 -16.68 -4.79 -0.39
C PHE A 399 -17.90 -5.69 -0.15
N THR A 400 -19.08 -5.35 -0.66
CA THR A 400 -20.29 -6.18 -0.47
C THR A 400 -20.66 -7.02 -1.67
N GLY A 401 -20.27 -6.62 -2.88
CA GLY A 401 -20.73 -7.24 -4.13
C GLY A 401 -22.14 -6.82 -4.56
N ASP A 402 -22.80 -5.95 -3.79
CA ASP A 402 -24.09 -5.34 -4.15
C ASP A 402 -23.90 -4.19 -5.15
N PRO A 403 -24.94 -3.73 -5.87
CA PRO A 403 -24.84 -2.52 -6.67
C PRO A 403 -24.38 -1.29 -5.86
N LEU A 404 -23.56 -0.43 -6.45
CA LEU A 404 -23.16 0.85 -5.84
C LEU A 404 -24.37 1.69 -5.44
N LYS A 405 -24.19 2.53 -4.43
CA LYS A 405 -25.22 3.44 -3.92
C LYS A 405 -25.10 4.83 -4.53
N TYR A 406 -26.23 5.52 -4.62
CA TYR A 406 -26.35 6.82 -5.27
C TYR A 406 -27.40 7.68 -4.58
N ILE A 407 -27.05 8.94 -4.32
CA ILE A 407 -27.91 9.94 -3.69
C ILE A 407 -27.94 11.19 -4.58
N PRO A 408 -29.05 11.48 -5.29
CA PRO A 408 -29.22 12.71 -6.04
C PRO A 408 -29.64 13.89 -5.15
N GLY A 409 -29.29 15.11 -5.56
CA GLY A 409 -29.88 16.35 -5.07
C GLY A 409 -29.09 17.09 -3.98
N GLU A 410 -28.43 16.37 -3.07
CA GLU A 410 -27.71 16.96 -1.94
C GLU A 410 -26.36 16.26 -1.70
N VAL A 411 -25.31 17.06 -1.49
CA VAL A 411 -23.97 16.63 -1.09
C VAL A 411 -23.63 17.24 0.27
N CYS A 412 -23.24 16.39 1.21
CA CYS A 412 -22.79 16.78 2.54
C CYS A 412 -21.25 16.83 2.59
N LEU A 413 -20.71 18.03 2.78
CA LEU A 413 -19.27 18.28 2.90
C LEU A 413 -18.89 18.55 4.36
N GLU A 414 -17.72 18.07 4.78
CA GLU A 414 -17.14 18.52 6.04
C GLU A 414 -16.71 19.99 5.91
N ALA A 415 -17.10 20.85 6.88
CA ALA A 415 -16.60 22.21 6.90
C ALA A 415 -15.08 22.23 7.10
N PRO A 416 -14.35 23.13 6.41
CA PRO A 416 -12.93 23.31 6.63
C PRO A 416 -12.70 23.65 8.11
N LYS A 417 -11.67 23.05 8.71
CA LYS A 417 -11.22 23.48 10.04
C LYS A 417 -10.74 24.91 9.88
N GLU A 418 -11.33 25.85 10.62
CA GLU A 418 -10.82 27.21 10.74
C GLU A 418 -9.30 27.14 10.92
N ALA A 419 -8.56 27.84 10.05
CA ALA A 419 -7.12 27.91 10.15
C ALA A 419 -6.77 28.35 11.57
N ARG A 420 -5.91 27.59 12.26
CA ARG A 420 -5.35 28.06 13.54
C ARG A 420 -4.81 29.45 13.28
N GLU A 421 -5.29 30.43 14.05
CA GLU A 421 -4.68 31.75 14.09
C GLU A 421 -3.16 31.58 14.22
N PRO A 422 -2.36 32.38 13.49
CA PRO A 422 -0.91 32.32 13.63
C PRO A 422 -0.59 32.47 15.12
N VAL A 423 0.13 31.48 15.65
CA VAL A 423 0.59 31.47 17.03
C VAL A 423 1.25 32.82 17.29
N ALA A 424 0.67 33.59 18.22
CA ALA A 424 1.24 34.85 18.68
C ALA A 424 2.74 34.65 18.97
N GLU A 425 3.54 35.63 18.57
CA GLU A 425 5.01 35.62 18.66
C GLU A 425 5.51 34.95 19.95
N PRO A 426 6.55 34.11 19.88
CA PRO A 426 7.09 33.46 21.06
C PRO A 426 7.51 34.53 22.06
N LYS A 427 6.91 34.52 23.25
CA LYS A 427 7.30 35.40 24.35
C LYS A 427 8.81 35.29 24.58
N PRO A 428 9.52 36.42 24.77
CA PRO A 428 10.95 36.38 25.02
C PRO A 428 11.25 35.58 26.29
N PRO A 429 12.37 34.84 26.32
CA PRO A 429 12.74 34.02 27.48
C PRO A 429 12.92 34.91 28.73
N PRO A 430 12.53 34.42 29.92
CA PRO A 430 12.66 35.18 31.15
C PRO A 430 14.14 35.48 31.46
N GLU A 431 14.40 36.71 31.91
CA GLU A 431 15.71 37.20 32.33
C GLU A 431 16.30 36.31 33.44
N LYS A 432 17.58 35.93 33.28
CA LYS A 432 18.34 35.21 34.29
C LYS A 432 18.69 36.16 35.45
N GLY A 433 18.03 35.98 36.59
CA GLY A 433 18.48 36.49 37.88
C GLY A 433 19.42 35.49 38.56
N GLU A 434 20.57 36.00 38.99
CA GLU A 434 21.66 35.29 39.67
C GLU A 434 21.28 34.79 41.07
N SER A 435 21.71 33.58 41.46
CA SER A 435 22.31 33.25 42.77
C SER A 435 22.66 31.75 42.87
N GLU A 436 23.92 31.44 42.53
CA GLU A 436 24.96 30.72 43.30
C GLU A 436 24.68 29.59 44.36
N PRO A 437 25.68 28.75 44.74
CA PRO A 437 25.74 27.33 44.34
C PRO A 437 25.95 26.33 45.51
N HIS A 438 26.15 25.03 45.19
CA HIS A 438 26.95 23.96 45.89
C HIS A 438 26.23 22.57 46.03
N PRO A 439 26.94 21.44 46.28
CA PRO A 439 27.63 20.63 45.27
C PRO A 439 27.42 19.09 45.47
N LEU A 440 28.19 18.26 44.74
CA LEU A 440 28.43 16.80 44.92
C LEU A 440 27.34 15.87 44.32
N GLY A 441 27.62 14.81 43.57
CA GLY A 441 28.87 14.17 43.17
C GLY A 441 28.54 12.85 42.41
N PHE A 442 29.43 12.50 41.47
CA PHE A 442 29.75 11.16 40.95
C PHE A 442 28.64 10.14 40.56
N SER A 443 28.60 9.86 39.25
CA SER A 443 28.79 8.54 38.61
C SER A 443 28.26 7.29 39.32
N LYS A 444 27.42 6.52 38.60
CA LYS A 444 27.56 5.04 38.52
C LYS A 444 26.79 4.49 37.31
N SER A 445 27.51 3.79 36.42
CA SER A 445 26.96 2.79 35.51
C SER A 445 26.23 1.69 36.30
N PRO A 446 25.19 1.02 35.75
CA PRO A 446 24.71 -0.21 36.34
C PRO A 446 25.55 -1.40 35.86
N ALA A 447 25.95 -2.20 36.85
CA ALA A 447 26.62 -3.46 36.74
C ALA A 447 25.66 -4.60 36.32
N VAL A 448 26.26 -5.61 35.71
CA VAL A 448 25.73 -6.95 35.51
C VAL A 448 25.55 -7.65 36.86
N THR A 449 24.47 -8.42 37.02
CA THR A 449 24.39 -9.47 38.03
C THR A 449 23.92 -10.79 37.42
N GLU A 450 24.53 -11.84 37.95
CA GLU A 450 24.36 -13.26 37.67
C GLU A 450 22.93 -13.71 37.96
N ASP A 451 22.13 -13.87 36.90
CA ASP A 451 21.14 -14.94 36.73
C ASP A 451 20.38 -14.60 35.45
N GLY A 452 20.90 -15.12 34.33
CA GLY A 452 20.33 -14.90 33.01
C GLY A 452 18.99 -15.59 32.86
N LEU A 453 17.90 -14.84 32.96
CA LEU A 453 16.59 -15.19 32.40
C LEU A 453 15.70 -13.93 32.32
N ILE A 454 15.41 -13.44 31.12
CA ILE A 454 14.26 -12.54 30.90
C ILE A 454 13.17 -13.37 30.24
N VAL A 455 12.19 -13.78 31.06
CA VAL A 455 10.89 -14.28 30.62
C VAL A 455 9.91 -13.14 30.83
N ALA A 456 9.26 -12.68 29.75
CA ALA A 456 8.06 -11.87 29.85
C ALA A 456 6.85 -12.79 29.67
N PRO A 457 5.98 -12.97 30.69
CA PRO A 457 4.66 -13.54 30.48
C PRO A 457 3.62 -12.43 30.25
N MET A 458 2.71 -12.77 29.34
CA MET A 458 1.42 -12.13 29.11
C MET A 458 0.54 -12.10 30.37
N GLY A 459 -0.37 -11.13 30.44
CA GLY A 459 -1.48 -11.06 31.39
C GLY A 459 -1.80 -9.59 31.66
N GLY A 460 -2.96 -9.07 31.28
CA GLY A 460 -4.23 -9.45 31.88
C GLY A 460 -4.65 -8.28 32.78
N GLY A 461 -5.79 -7.66 32.46
CA GLY A 461 -6.21 -6.41 33.05
C GLY A 461 -6.41 -6.47 34.57
N MET A 462 -6.14 -5.34 35.22
CA MET A 462 -6.82 -4.94 36.46
C MET A 462 -6.84 -3.42 36.53
N GLY A 463 -8.02 -2.90 36.86
CA GLY A 463 -8.40 -1.51 36.69
C GLY A 463 -7.72 -0.54 37.66
N MET A 464 -7.60 0.71 37.20
CA MET A 464 -7.48 1.87 38.05
C MET A 464 -8.56 2.89 37.65
N GLY A 465 -9.26 3.39 38.66
CA GLY A 465 -10.51 4.11 38.56
C GLY A 465 -10.45 5.36 37.69
N MET A 466 -11.37 5.42 36.71
CA MET A 466 -11.75 6.65 36.05
C MET A 466 -12.58 7.50 37.03
N GLY A 467 -11.97 8.59 37.48
CA GLY A 467 -12.75 9.75 37.92
C GLY A 467 -13.60 10.23 36.75
N MET A 468 -14.91 10.29 36.98
CA MET A 468 -15.91 10.85 36.07
C MET A 468 -15.57 12.32 35.78
N MET A 469 -14.83 12.58 34.71
CA MET A 469 -14.87 13.86 34.00
C MET A 469 -15.70 13.65 32.74
N GLY A 470 -16.76 14.45 32.62
CA GLY A 470 -17.81 14.28 31.64
C GLY A 470 -17.29 14.06 30.22
N ALA A 471 -17.90 13.08 29.56
CA ALA A 471 -17.78 12.87 28.12
C ALA A 471 -18.34 14.10 27.40
N GLY A 472 -17.48 15.11 27.21
CA GLY A 472 -17.73 16.15 26.22
C GLY A 472 -17.82 15.47 24.86
N GLN A 473 -19.00 15.55 24.22
CA GLN A 473 -19.16 15.16 22.83
C GLN A 473 -18.01 15.75 22.01
N PRO A 474 -17.38 14.97 21.09
CA PRO A 474 -16.45 15.56 20.14
C PRO A 474 -17.19 16.71 19.41
N PRO A 475 -16.54 17.85 19.17
CA PRO A 475 -17.19 18.97 18.51
C PRO A 475 -17.80 18.48 17.20
N LYS A 476 -19.14 18.62 17.07
CA LYS A 476 -19.87 18.28 15.83
C LYS A 476 -19.21 19.08 14.71
N SER A 477 -18.53 18.41 13.78
CA SER A 477 -18.05 19.04 12.57
C SER A 477 -19.24 19.71 11.88
N LYS A 478 -19.17 21.02 11.66
CA LYS A 478 -20.19 21.72 10.86
C LYS A 478 -20.21 21.03 9.49
N THR A 479 -21.38 20.54 9.07
CA THR A 479 -21.56 19.91 7.75
C THR A 479 -22.17 20.97 6.84
N ILE A 480 -21.60 21.14 5.64
CA ILE A 480 -22.08 22.07 4.62
C ILE A 480 -22.86 21.26 3.60
N ARG A 481 -24.12 21.64 3.36
CA ARG A 481 -24.99 21.02 2.36
C ARG A 481 -24.95 21.84 1.08
N ARG A 482 -24.67 21.20 -0.06
CA ARG A 482 -24.66 21.81 -1.40
C ARG A 482 -25.48 20.97 -2.37
N SER A 483 -25.95 21.57 -3.45
CA SER A 483 -26.62 20.80 -4.52
C SER A 483 -25.59 19.98 -5.31
N GLY A 484 -26.00 18.81 -5.77
CA GLY A 484 -25.11 17.86 -6.44
C GLY A 484 -25.62 16.43 -6.32
N TYR A 485 -24.70 15.47 -6.35
CA TYR A 485 -24.99 14.08 -6.02
C TYR A 485 -23.75 13.35 -5.50
N VAL A 486 -24.00 12.18 -4.92
CA VAL A 486 -22.97 11.28 -4.40
C VAL A 486 -23.16 9.88 -4.99
N VAL A 487 -22.09 9.28 -5.48
CA VAL A 487 -22.01 7.84 -5.77
C VAL A 487 -21.01 7.23 -4.80
N TYR A 488 -21.35 6.15 -4.11
CA TYR A 488 -20.48 5.62 -3.08
C TYR A 488 -20.52 4.11 -2.94
N SER A 489 -19.41 3.61 -2.39
CA SER A 489 -19.27 2.27 -1.83
C SER A 489 -19.28 2.37 -0.31
N VAL A 490 -19.85 1.37 0.38
CA VAL A 490 -19.93 1.33 1.86
C VAL A 490 -18.57 1.15 2.55
N GLY A 491 -17.52 0.89 1.77
CA GLY A 491 -16.14 0.88 2.27
C GLY A 491 -15.84 -0.28 3.22
N GLN A 492 -14.75 -0.11 3.96
CA GLN A 492 -14.07 -1.21 4.67
C GLN A 492 -14.79 -1.72 5.92
N ASP A 493 -15.61 -0.89 6.56
CA ASP A 493 -16.31 -1.25 7.79
C ASP A 493 -17.71 -1.81 7.55
N LEU A 494 -18.12 -1.89 6.28
CA LEU A 494 -19.40 -2.45 5.81
C LEU A 494 -20.62 -1.73 6.41
N ARG A 495 -20.43 -0.47 6.83
CA ARG A 495 -21.51 0.37 7.38
C ARG A 495 -21.86 1.41 6.34
N ASP A 496 -23.15 1.56 6.11
CA ASP A 496 -23.65 2.62 5.25
C ASP A 496 -23.68 3.93 6.04
N ASP A 497 -22.75 4.83 5.71
CA ASP A 497 -22.68 6.17 6.29
C ASP A 497 -23.37 7.23 5.39
N GLU A 498 -24.28 6.80 4.52
CA GLU A 498 -25.06 7.66 3.62
C GLU A 498 -24.20 8.53 2.68
N GLY A 499 -23.08 7.98 2.22
CA GLY A 499 -22.13 8.64 1.33
C GLY A 499 -21.18 9.62 2.03
N MET A 500 -21.17 9.64 3.37
CA MET A 500 -20.29 10.51 4.14
C MET A 500 -18.86 9.98 4.16
N ARG A 501 -17.90 10.83 3.77
CA ARG A 501 -16.49 10.48 3.84
C ARG A 501 -16.02 10.35 5.29
N PRO A 502 -15.11 9.41 5.59
CA PRO A 502 -14.55 9.30 6.92
C PRO A 502 -13.73 10.53 7.29
N LEU A 503 -13.95 11.06 8.50
CA LEU A 503 -13.11 12.10 9.10
C LEU A 503 -11.65 11.67 9.02
N ARG A 504 -10.73 12.60 8.68
CA ARG A 504 -9.29 12.33 8.43
C ARG A 504 -8.55 11.53 9.54
N LYS A 505 -9.05 11.50 10.78
CA LYS A 505 -8.52 10.70 11.91
C LYS A 505 -9.03 9.25 11.95
N ARG A 506 -10.05 8.93 11.15
CA ARG A 506 -10.72 7.64 10.99
C ARG A 506 -10.77 7.24 9.52
N ALA A 507 -9.83 7.69 8.69
CA ALA A 507 -9.85 7.57 7.22
C ALA A 507 -10.04 6.14 6.65
N GLU A 508 -9.98 5.12 7.50
CA GLU A 508 -10.20 3.70 7.20
C GLU A 508 -11.63 3.21 7.55
N ARG A 509 -12.51 4.07 8.08
CA ARG A 509 -13.84 3.70 8.60
C ARG A 509 -14.91 4.67 8.10
N GLY A 510 -15.42 4.40 6.91
CA GLY A 510 -16.57 5.06 6.31
C GLY A 510 -16.60 4.91 4.79
N ASP A 511 -17.63 5.49 4.19
CA ASP A 511 -17.94 5.32 2.77
C ASP A 511 -16.85 5.88 1.85
N ILE A 512 -16.63 5.18 0.74
CA ILE A 512 -15.80 5.62 -0.37
C ILE A 512 -16.70 6.36 -1.36
N ALA A 513 -16.83 7.66 -1.16
CA ALA A 513 -17.72 8.51 -1.95
C ALA A 513 -17.01 9.26 -3.08
N PHE A 514 -17.65 9.32 -4.25
CA PHE A 514 -17.39 10.26 -5.33
C PHE A 514 -18.50 11.31 -5.34
N MET A 515 -18.13 12.58 -5.24
CA MET A 515 -19.07 13.68 -5.04
C MET A 515 -18.94 14.67 -6.19
N VAL A 516 -20.07 15.17 -6.69
CA VAL A 516 -20.11 16.19 -7.74
C VAL A 516 -21.08 17.29 -7.32
N LEU A 517 -20.64 18.54 -7.40
CA LEU A 517 -21.44 19.73 -7.07
C LEU A 517 -22.09 20.33 -8.32
N ARG A 518 -23.26 20.94 -8.12
CA ARG A 518 -24.06 21.59 -9.18
C ARG A 518 -24.62 22.93 -8.73
#